data_AF-A0A6I1GA43-F1
#
_entry.id   AF-A0A6I1GA43-F1
#
_cell.length_a   1.000
_cell.length_b   1.000
_cell.length_c   1.000
_cell.angle_alpha   90.00
_cell.angle_beta   90.00
_cell.angle_gamma   90.00
#
_symmetry.space_group_name_H-M   'P 1'
#
loop_
_entity.id
_entity.type
_entity.pdbx_description
1 polymer ?
#
loop_
_entity_poly.entity_id
_entity_poly.type
_entity_poly.pdbx_seq_one_letter_code
_entity_poly.pdbx_strand_id
1 'polypeptide(L)'
;MNDPATGELMQGLRRSLRSGDPATFLVDASAIVALAEATDADLPEDWVGLMEAFAEIDIAETTALLHVASAFAGDDLHRRRLQRILAMRRQPMPGYVTGLGEAEVTTAYFMGDELGDGDNIILGIDFPDGTAMTAIAYIDHNMGTIVKDGFFIGEHIEVVRERYIELIREQGDSTSELPPMGLGEARDRIEEALENLDRLHPDWEQDGWPLARPLLELLVATMPEPDERTTSPLLDASDCERAFWASPEGAELERESAIMDAVGELLEFAEEHWRDPLRWSPVAVEVCVRELAFDVTVSDGAVEEFPRVLPRIVRFAHRTRGISPGRTAETLAAVEEWLPVLQASRATGITAALRQSNELYDAAMAGDLGPLMRHRLVGTLGSDEAVVALDDVPHPDEELDLSPVPEDLHERVSAISAHLDRLCAAGLANLDVEFRTVCRRFLVGIAARAPEVLRRRAKDINTASAIAWLLARENNLIGGPPQRVRAQTIAEVIGAPSNSDRAQSLRSAFTGARNKYLDSHALGAPILVSRYRRELMEQREQYW
;
A
#
# COMPACT_ATOMS: atom_id res chain seq x y z
N MET A 1 3.63 -47.21 17.04
CA MET A 1 2.83 -46.11 17.60
C MET A 1 3.82 -45.22 18.31
N ASN A 2 4.09 -44.02 17.77
CA ASN A 2 5.02 -43.09 18.40
C ASN A 2 4.47 -42.74 19.79
N ASP A 3 5.33 -42.74 20.80
CA ASP A 3 4.98 -42.30 22.14
C ASP A 3 4.59 -40.82 22.06
N PRO A 4 3.34 -40.41 22.40
CA PRO A 4 2.92 -39.02 22.34
C PRO A 4 3.82 -38.09 23.17
N ALA A 5 4.48 -38.61 24.22
CA ALA A 5 5.45 -37.86 25.02
C ALA A 5 6.76 -37.52 24.27
N THR A 6 6.98 -38.10 23.08
CA THR A 6 8.18 -37.90 22.25
C THR A 6 7.95 -36.99 21.05
N GLY A 7 6.73 -36.49 20.81
CA GLY A 7 6.47 -35.51 19.75
C GLY A 7 7.19 -34.18 19.99
N GLU A 8 7.58 -33.49 18.90
CA GLU A 8 8.35 -32.23 18.98
C GLU A 8 7.64 -31.14 19.81
N LEU A 9 6.32 -31.01 19.67
CA LEU A 9 5.49 -30.11 20.48
C LEU A 9 5.63 -30.39 21.99
N MET A 10 5.46 -31.65 22.39
CA MET A 10 5.55 -32.05 23.81
C MET A 10 6.99 -31.91 24.33
N GLN A 11 8.01 -32.11 23.49
CA GLN A 11 9.39 -31.82 23.86
C GLN A 11 9.67 -30.32 24.01
N GLY A 12 9.01 -29.47 23.22
CA GLY A 12 9.02 -28.01 23.38
C GLY A 12 8.44 -27.59 24.72
N LEU A 13 7.18 -27.97 24.99
CA LEU A 13 6.47 -27.68 26.24
C LEU A 13 7.22 -28.21 27.48
N ARG A 14 7.80 -29.40 27.39
CA ARG A 14 8.62 -29.97 28.48
C ARG A 14 9.85 -29.11 28.78
N ARG A 15 10.47 -28.52 27.75
CA ARG A 15 11.64 -27.66 27.92
C ARG A 15 11.23 -26.32 28.54
N SER A 16 10.14 -25.70 28.07
CA SER A 16 9.67 -24.44 28.65
C SER A 16 9.17 -24.61 30.09
N LEU A 17 8.40 -25.66 30.41
CA LEU A 17 8.00 -25.97 31.80
C LEU A 17 9.18 -26.14 32.77
N ARG A 18 10.35 -26.56 32.26
CA ARG A 18 11.55 -26.79 33.06
C ARG A 18 12.48 -25.57 33.15
N SER A 19 12.24 -24.51 32.38
CA SER A 19 13.07 -23.30 32.45
C SER A 19 12.93 -22.58 33.79
N GLY A 20 11.76 -22.71 34.42
CA GLY A 20 11.39 -21.97 35.63
C GLY A 20 10.95 -20.53 35.36
N ASP A 21 11.03 -20.08 34.11
CA ASP A 21 10.57 -18.78 33.66
C ASP A 21 9.09 -18.86 33.22
N PRO A 22 8.16 -18.14 33.87
CA PRO A 22 6.75 -18.16 33.51
C PRO A 22 6.49 -17.69 32.07
N ALA A 23 7.26 -16.72 31.55
CA ALA A 23 7.05 -16.17 30.21
C ALA A 23 7.31 -17.23 29.13
N THR A 24 8.40 -17.99 29.26
CA THR A 24 8.78 -19.04 28.30
C THR A 24 7.67 -20.08 28.12
N PHE A 25 6.95 -20.48 29.18
CA PHE A 25 5.86 -21.47 29.06
C PHE A 25 4.52 -20.83 28.70
N LEU A 26 4.12 -19.75 29.37
CA LEU A 26 2.77 -19.20 29.26
C LEU A 26 2.48 -18.61 27.88
N VAL A 27 3.47 -18.02 27.20
CA VAL A 27 3.30 -17.50 25.83
C VAL A 27 2.95 -18.65 24.87
N ASP A 28 3.80 -19.67 24.81
CA ASP A 28 3.59 -20.83 23.93
C ASP A 28 2.27 -21.55 24.27
N ALA A 29 2.04 -21.80 25.57
CA ALA A 29 0.86 -22.52 26.03
C ALA A 29 -0.44 -21.78 25.71
N SER A 30 -0.48 -20.45 25.88
CA SER A 30 -1.66 -19.64 25.57
C SER A 30 -1.96 -19.64 24.08
N ALA A 31 -0.93 -19.53 23.23
CA ALA A 31 -1.10 -19.62 21.78
C ALA A 31 -1.63 -21.00 21.34
N ILE A 32 -1.07 -22.08 21.90
CA ILE A 32 -1.51 -23.46 21.60
C ILE A 32 -2.96 -23.66 22.02
N VAL A 33 -3.35 -23.18 23.21
CA VAL A 33 -4.72 -23.28 23.72
C VAL A 33 -5.68 -22.49 22.83
N ALA A 34 -5.37 -21.23 22.53
CA ALA A 34 -6.21 -20.40 21.67
C ALA A 34 -6.39 -21.02 20.27
N LEU A 35 -5.30 -21.53 19.68
CA LEU A 35 -5.36 -22.23 18.40
C LEU A 35 -6.17 -23.53 18.48
N ALA A 36 -6.03 -24.29 19.57
CA ALA A 36 -6.80 -25.51 19.80
C ALA A 36 -8.29 -25.22 19.88
N GLU A 37 -8.70 -24.22 20.66
CA GLU A 37 -10.10 -23.82 20.80
C GLU A 37 -10.70 -23.32 19.49
N ALA A 38 -9.98 -22.47 18.76
CA ALA A 38 -10.41 -21.98 17.46
C ALA A 38 -10.56 -23.11 16.43
N THR A 39 -9.58 -24.02 16.38
CA THR A 39 -9.62 -25.16 15.45
C THR A 39 -10.77 -26.11 15.80
N ASP A 40 -10.95 -26.43 17.08
CA ASP A 40 -11.96 -27.38 17.55
C ASP A 40 -13.40 -26.87 17.28
N ALA A 41 -13.61 -25.55 17.28
CA ALA A 41 -14.90 -24.95 16.95
C ALA A 41 -15.33 -25.20 15.48
N ASP A 42 -14.35 -25.36 14.58
CA ASP A 42 -14.57 -25.57 13.14
C ASP A 42 -14.50 -27.05 12.72
N LEU A 43 -14.28 -27.97 13.66
CA LEU A 43 -14.16 -29.40 13.35
C LEU A 43 -15.52 -30.05 13.04
N PRO A 44 -15.57 -31.00 12.09
CA PRO A 44 -16.75 -31.86 11.92
C PRO A 44 -17.06 -32.66 13.20
N GLU A 45 -18.34 -32.92 13.49
CA GLU A 45 -18.80 -33.61 14.71
C GLU A 45 -18.11 -34.95 15.01
N ASP A 46 -17.59 -35.64 13.98
CA ASP A 46 -16.95 -36.96 14.09
C ASP A 46 -15.44 -36.90 14.35
N TRP A 47 -14.84 -35.71 14.41
CA TRP A 47 -13.39 -35.51 14.58
C TRP A 47 -13.05 -35.20 16.04
N VAL A 48 -11.98 -35.83 16.53
CA VAL A 48 -11.46 -35.56 17.88
C VAL A 48 -10.69 -34.25 17.86
N GLY A 49 -11.15 -33.29 18.66
CA GLY A 49 -10.49 -32.01 18.83
C GLY A 49 -9.19 -32.10 19.62
N LEU A 50 -8.33 -31.10 19.46
CA LEU A 50 -7.05 -31.02 20.16
C LEU A 50 -7.25 -30.90 21.68
N MET A 51 -8.30 -30.20 22.12
CA MET A 51 -8.64 -30.10 23.54
C MET A 51 -9.09 -31.44 24.14
N GLU A 52 -9.79 -32.25 23.36
CA GLU A 52 -10.15 -33.62 23.77
C GLU A 52 -8.91 -34.52 23.83
N ALA A 53 -8.00 -34.43 22.85
CA ALA A 53 -6.74 -35.15 22.88
C ALA A 53 -5.88 -34.79 24.11
N PHE A 54 -5.81 -33.51 24.50
CA PHE A 54 -5.13 -33.08 25.73
C PHE A 54 -5.78 -33.69 26.98
N ALA A 55 -7.12 -33.75 27.01
CA ALA A 55 -7.87 -34.37 28.11
C ALA A 55 -7.66 -35.89 28.23
N GLU A 56 -7.41 -36.59 27.12
CA GLU A 56 -7.15 -38.04 27.12
C GLU A 56 -5.71 -38.40 27.51
N ILE A 57 -4.72 -37.61 27.05
CA ILE A 57 -3.30 -37.91 27.27
C ILE A 57 -2.90 -37.44 28.67
N ASP A 58 -2.54 -38.38 29.55
CA ASP A 58 -2.20 -38.13 30.96
C ASP A 58 -0.70 -37.87 31.22
N ILE A 59 -0.18 -36.75 30.72
CA ILE A 59 1.22 -36.32 30.90
C ILE A 59 1.32 -34.89 31.45
N ALA A 60 2.52 -34.49 31.88
CA ALA A 60 2.73 -33.19 32.52
C ALA A 60 2.42 -32.01 31.58
N GLU A 61 2.77 -32.14 30.30
CA GLU A 61 2.60 -31.11 29.28
C GLU A 61 1.13 -30.83 29.00
N THR A 62 0.31 -31.87 28.82
CA THR A 62 -1.13 -31.73 28.59
C THR A 62 -1.86 -31.33 29.86
N THR A 63 -1.44 -31.78 31.03
CA THR A 63 -1.96 -31.28 32.31
C THR A 63 -1.70 -29.77 32.45
N ALA A 64 -0.52 -29.28 32.07
CA ALA A 64 -0.21 -27.85 32.08
C ALA A 64 -1.06 -27.05 31.07
N LEU A 65 -1.23 -27.54 29.84
CA LEU A 65 -2.11 -26.92 28.84
C LEU A 65 -3.57 -26.85 29.32
N LEU A 66 -4.08 -27.88 29.99
CA LEU A 66 -5.43 -27.88 30.54
C LEU A 66 -5.62 -26.88 31.68
N HIS A 67 -4.57 -26.59 32.46
CA HIS A 67 -4.60 -25.49 33.43
C HIS A 67 -4.70 -24.13 32.72
N VAL A 68 -3.91 -23.91 31.67
CA VAL A 68 -3.99 -22.68 30.86
C VAL A 68 -5.38 -22.56 30.22
N ALA A 69 -5.89 -23.60 29.57
CA ALA A 69 -7.24 -23.61 29.00
C ALA A 69 -8.34 -23.33 30.04
N SER A 70 -8.17 -23.79 31.28
CA SER A 70 -9.12 -23.47 32.35
C SER A 70 -9.16 -21.97 32.69
N ALA A 71 -8.08 -21.22 32.43
CA ALA A 71 -8.05 -19.76 32.61
C ALA A 71 -8.75 -19.04 31.44
N PHE A 72 -8.61 -19.54 30.21
CA PHE A 72 -9.25 -19.00 29.00
C PHE A 72 -10.74 -19.32 28.89
N ALA A 73 -11.21 -20.38 29.56
CA ALA A 73 -12.59 -20.83 29.49
C ALA A 73 -13.59 -19.69 29.78
N GLY A 74 -14.31 -19.22 28.76
CA GLY A 74 -15.28 -18.11 28.87
C GLY A 74 -16.57 -18.48 29.60
N ASP A 75 -16.91 -19.77 29.69
CA ASP A 75 -18.13 -20.25 30.34
C ASP A 75 -17.86 -21.19 31.54
N ASP A 76 -18.76 -21.12 32.52
CA ASP A 76 -18.66 -21.90 33.77
C ASP A 76 -18.74 -23.41 33.57
N LEU A 77 -19.39 -23.88 32.51
CA LEU A 77 -19.58 -25.31 32.25
C LEU A 77 -18.28 -25.93 31.71
N HIS A 78 -17.66 -25.29 30.72
CA HIS A 78 -16.38 -25.68 30.15
C HIS A 78 -15.28 -25.65 31.22
N ARG A 79 -15.20 -24.56 31.99
CA ARG A 79 -14.26 -24.45 33.12
C ARG A 79 -14.43 -25.58 34.12
N ARG A 80 -15.66 -25.89 34.54
CA ARG A 80 -15.94 -27.02 35.46
C ARG A 80 -15.59 -28.38 34.86
N ARG A 81 -15.73 -28.56 33.55
CA ARG A 81 -15.32 -29.80 32.85
C ARG A 81 -13.81 -29.98 32.94
N LEU A 82 -13.03 -28.95 32.60
CA LEU A 82 -11.57 -28.97 32.70
C LEU A 82 -11.10 -29.20 34.14
N GLN A 83 -11.70 -28.52 35.13
CA GLN A 83 -11.39 -28.71 36.55
C GLN A 83 -11.64 -30.15 37.03
N ARG A 84 -12.69 -30.83 36.54
CA ARG A 84 -12.93 -32.25 36.87
C ARG A 84 -11.86 -33.18 36.30
N ILE A 85 -11.38 -32.89 35.09
CA ILE A 85 -10.28 -33.65 34.48
C ILE A 85 -9.01 -33.43 35.29
N LEU A 86 -8.67 -32.17 35.58
CA LEU A 86 -7.50 -31.77 36.35
C LEU A 86 -7.51 -32.37 37.77
N ALA A 87 -8.67 -32.52 38.42
CA ALA A 87 -8.78 -33.16 39.73
C ALA A 87 -8.34 -34.64 39.74
N MET A 88 -8.31 -35.30 38.59
CA MET A 88 -7.83 -36.67 38.42
C MET A 88 -6.34 -36.75 38.07
N ARG A 89 -5.75 -35.64 37.61
CA ARG A 89 -4.33 -35.52 37.25
C ARG A 89 -3.46 -35.38 38.50
N ARG A 90 -2.26 -35.96 38.48
CA ARG A 90 -1.34 -36.00 39.64
C ARG A 90 0.04 -35.39 39.38
N GLN A 91 0.28 -34.92 38.16
CA GLN A 91 1.57 -34.32 37.81
C GLN A 91 1.73 -33.00 38.59
N PRO A 92 2.88 -32.77 39.24
CA PRO A 92 3.13 -31.49 39.91
C PRO A 92 3.27 -30.38 38.87
N MET A 93 2.55 -29.29 39.08
CA MET A 93 2.57 -28.11 38.21
C MET A 93 3.17 -26.91 38.95
N PRO A 94 3.91 -26.03 38.25
CA PRO A 94 4.32 -24.75 38.82
C PRO A 94 3.09 -23.91 39.24
N GLY A 95 3.24 -23.09 40.29
CA GLY A 95 2.11 -22.32 40.81
C GLY A 95 1.60 -21.28 39.82
N TYR A 96 2.49 -20.63 39.06
CA TYR A 96 2.13 -19.73 37.96
C TYR A 96 1.30 -20.40 36.84
N VAL A 97 1.39 -21.72 36.66
CA VAL A 97 0.53 -22.48 35.72
C VAL A 97 -0.84 -22.73 36.35
N THR A 98 -0.87 -23.23 37.59
CA THR A 98 -2.14 -23.56 38.25
C THR A 98 -2.96 -22.34 38.64
N GLY A 99 -2.29 -21.21 38.90
CA GLY A 99 -2.87 -19.96 39.36
C GLY A 99 -3.00 -18.90 38.27
N LEU A 100 -2.85 -19.25 36.98
CA LEU A 100 -2.93 -18.28 35.88
C LEU A 100 -4.26 -17.49 35.88
N GLY A 101 -5.38 -18.17 36.13
CA GLY A 101 -6.70 -17.52 36.21
C GLY A 101 -6.89 -16.63 37.45
N GLU A 102 -5.94 -16.65 38.38
CA GLU A 102 -5.89 -15.83 39.60
C GLU A 102 -4.72 -14.83 39.55
N ALA A 103 -4.01 -14.73 38.42
CA ALA A 103 -2.96 -13.75 38.22
C ALA A 103 -3.56 -12.35 38.17
N GLU A 104 -2.90 -11.40 38.84
CA GLU A 104 -3.36 -10.02 38.90
C GLU A 104 -2.36 -9.10 38.19
N VAL A 105 -2.87 -8.23 37.33
CA VAL A 105 -2.08 -7.10 36.83
C VAL A 105 -2.09 -6.01 37.91
N THR A 106 -0.95 -5.79 38.56
CA THR A 106 -0.87 -4.95 39.77
C THR A 106 -0.38 -3.53 39.49
N THR A 107 0.43 -3.35 38.45
CA THR A 107 1.07 -2.07 38.12
C THR A 107 1.16 -1.88 36.62
N ALA A 108 1.07 -0.62 36.15
CA ALA A 108 1.39 -0.26 34.77
C ALA A 108 2.35 0.94 34.73
N TYR A 109 3.28 0.93 33.77
CA TYR A 109 4.14 2.06 33.44
C TYR A 109 3.97 2.43 31.97
N PHE A 110 4.10 3.73 31.70
CA PHE A 110 4.09 4.28 30.35
C PHE A 110 5.50 4.62 29.89
N MET A 111 5.81 4.34 28.64
CA MET A 111 7.00 4.83 27.98
C MET A 111 6.63 5.28 26.56
N GLY A 112 6.40 6.57 26.38
CA GLY A 112 6.24 7.15 25.06
C GLY A 112 7.58 7.40 24.38
N ASP A 113 7.62 7.25 23.07
CA ASP A 113 8.71 7.78 22.25
C ASP A 113 8.68 9.32 22.25
N GLU A 114 9.85 9.96 22.28
CA GLU A 114 9.96 11.42 22.30
C GLU A 114 9.27 12.04 21.07
N LEU A 115 9.41 11.40 19.90
CA LEU A 115 8.79 11.83 18.65
C LEU A 115 7.33 11.37 18.49
N GLY A 116 6.83 10.58 19.44
CA GLY A 116 5.49 10.01 19.45
C GLY A 116 5.30 8.88 18.44
N ASP A 117 6.36 8.25 17.93
CA ASP A 117 6.24 7.18 16.92
C ASP A 117 5.58 5.90 17.46
N GLY A 118 5.75 5.64 18.74
CA GLY A 118 5.12 4.53 19.42
C GLY A 118 5.26 4.61 20.94
N ASP A 119 4.45 3.82 21.60
CA ASP A 119 4.33 3.75 23.04
C ASP A 119 4.63 2.32 23.51
N ASN A 120 5.34 2.16 24.62
CA ASN A 120 5.36 0.90 25.36
C ASN A 120 4.48 1.04 26.60
N ILE A 121 3.53 0.13 26.75
CA ILE A 121 2.76 -0.06 27.98
C ILE A 121 3.32 -1.29 28.68
N ILE A 122 3.89 -1.08 29.87
CA ILE A 122 4.58 -2.11 30.65
C ILE A 122 3.69 -2.50 31.81
N LEU A 123 3.26 -3.76 31.88
CA LEU A 123 2.33 -4.30 32.87
C LEU A 123 3.05 -5.28 33.81
N GLY A 124 2.84 -5.13 35.11
CA GLY A 124 3.38 -6.02 36.14
C GLY A 124 2.33 -7.04 36.53
N ILE A 125 2.68 -8.32 36.51
CA ILE A 125 1.81 -9.45 36.79
C ILE A 125 2.34 -10.20 38.00
N ASP A 126 1.50 -10.36 39.01
CA ASP A 126 1.79 -11.14 40.21
C ASP A 126 0.94 -12.42 40.23
N PHE A 127 1.59 -13.55 40.53
CA PHE A 127 0.94 -14.85 40.67
C PHE A 127 0.70 -15.21 42.14
N PRO A 128 -0.31 -16.03 42.47
CA PRO A 128 -0.60 -16.46 43.84
C PRO A 128 0.55 -17.17 44.57
N ASP A 129 1.47 -17.78 43.81
CA ASP A 129 2.64 -18.49 44.36
C ASP A 129 3.83 -17.56 44.65
N GLY A 130 3.68 -16.25 44.39
CA GLY A 130 4.72 -15.24 44.57
C GLY A 130 5.69 -15.10 43.39
N THR A 131 5.48 -15.86 42.31
CA THR A 131 6.16 -15.61 41.03
C THR A 131 5.64 -14.29 40.43
N ALA A 132 6.48 -13.60 39.67
CA ALA A 132 6.11 -12.39 38.94
C ALA A 132 6.50 -12.50 37.47
N MET A 133 5.81 -11.73 36.64
CA MET A 133 6.09 -11.60 35.21
C MET A 133 5.79 -10.15 34.78
N THR A 134 6.43 -9.69 33.72
CA THR A 134 6.18 -8.38 33.12
C THR A 134 5.75 -8.57 31.68
N ALA A 135 4.68 -7.90 31.27
CA ALA A 135 4.25 -7.80 29.87
C ALA A 135 4.59 -6.41 29.32
N ILE A 136 4.95 -6.32 28.05
CA ILE A 136 5.22 -5.06 27.35
C ILE A 136 4.42 -5.10 26.05
N ALA A 137 3.43 -4.23 25.91
CA ALA A 137 2.73 -4.02 24.65
C ALA A 137 3.35 -2.80 23.95
N TYR A 138 3.91 -3.01 22.76
CA TYR A 138 4.39 -1.92 21.92
C TYR A 138 3.29 -1.52 20.95
N ILE A 139 2.81 -0.28 21.07
CA ILE A 139 1.82 0.30 20.15
C ILE A 139 2.51 1.28 19.19
N ASP A 140 2.31 1.04 17.90
CA ASP A 140 2.90 1.80 16.81
C ASP A 140 1.86 2.77 16.26
N HIS A 141 2.15 4.07 16.34
CA HIS A 141 1.25 5.12 15.91
C HIS A 141 1.45 5.53 14.45
N ASN A 142 2.45 4.98 13.75
CA ASN A 142 2.65 5.18 12.31
C ASN A 142 1.81 4.21 11.48
N MET A 143 1.37 3.11 12.08
CA MET A 143 0.53 2.09 11.44
C MET A 143 -0.97 2.21 11.79
N GLY A 144 -1.40 3.37 12.29
CA GLY A 144 -2.78 3.62 12.70
C GLY A 144 -3.07 3.26 14.17
N THR A 145 -2.06 3.38 15.04
CA THR A 145 -2.14 3.08 16.49
C THR A 145 -2.56 1.63 16.72
N ILE A 146 -1.65 0.71 16.46
CA ILE A 146 -1.86 -0.73 16.58
C ILE A 146 -0.90 -1.34 17.58
N VAL A 147 -1.31 -2.43 18.26
CA VAL A 147 -0.33 -3.27 18.97
C VAL A 147 0.49 -4.00 17.92
N LYS A 148 1.72 -3.52 17.70
CA LYS A 148 2.62 -4.06 16.69
C LYS A 148 3.32 -5.32 17.18
N ASP A 149 3.63 -5.35 18.48
CA ASP A 149 4.26 -6.49 19.15
C ASP A 149 3.96 -6.52 20.65
N GLY A 150 4.14 -7.68 21.26
CA GLY A 150 3.94 -7.93 22.69
C GLY A 150 5.00 -8.87 23.25
N PHE A 151 5.66 -8.45 24.34
CA PHE A 151 6.75 -9.20 24.97
C PHE A 151 6.41 -9.59 26.40
N PHE A 152 6.93 -10.72 26.83
CA PHE A 152 6.81 -11.20 28.21
C PHE A 152 8.19 -11.53 28.78
N ILE A 153 8.42 -11.12 30.02
CA ILE A 153 9.68 -11.34 30.74
C ILE A 153 9.32 -11.91 32.12
N GLY A 154 9.84 -13.08 32.49
CA GLY A 154 9.62 -13.69 33.82
C GLY A 154 10.41 -13.03 34.94
N GLU A 155 10.33 -11.71 35.03
CA GLU A 155 10.94 -10.89 36.07
C GLU A 155 9.91 -9.91 36.61
N HIS A 156 10.13 -9.45 37.83
CA HIS A 156 9.30 -8.42 38.45
C HIS A 156 9.44 -7.08 37.72
N ILE A 157 8.35 -6.34 37.58
CA ILE A 157 8.29 -5.12 36.76
C ILE A 157 9.36 -4.08 37.13
N GLU A 158 9.67 -3.90 38.41
CA GLU A 158 10.75 -2.99 38.84
C GLU A 158 12.12 -3.35 38.26
N VAL A 159 12.44 -4.64 38.14
CA VAL A 159 13.72 -5.09 37.56
C VAL A 159 13.76 -4.76 36.07
N VAL A 160 12.65 -5.02 35.36
CA VAL A 160 12.51 -4.71 33.93
C VAL A 160 12.57 -3.20 33.70
N ARG A 161 11.88 -2.43 34.54
CA ARG A 161 11.85 -0.96 34.52
C ARG A 161 13.24 -0.36 34.72
N GLU A 162 13.97 -0.81 35.73
CA GLU A 162 15.36 -0.38 35.98
C GLU A 162 16.25 -0.70 34.78
N ARG A 163 16.13 -1.90 34.20
CA ARG A 163 16.90 -2.30 33.04
C ARG A 163 16.57 -1.48 31.79
N TYR A 164 15.30 -1.14 31.57
CA TYR A 164 14.88 -0.26 30.49
C TYR A 164 15.52 1.13 30.62
N ILE A 165 15.47 1.70 31.82
CA ILE A 165 16.09 3.00 32.09
C ILE A 165 17.62 2.96 31.87
N GLU A 166 18.29 1.86 32.21
CA GLU A 166 19.71 1.67 31.89
C GLU A 166 19.98 1.67 30.38
N LEU A 167 19.20 0.90 29.60
CA LEU A 167 19.35 0.81 28.14
C LEU A 167 19.13 2.15 27.45
N ILE A 168 18.12 2.90 27.89
CA ILE A 168 17.82 4.27 27.42
C ILE A 168 19.04 5.18 27.63
N ARG A 169 19.65 5.15 28.82
CA ARG A 169 20.85 5.93 29.14
C ARG A 169 22.06 5.51 28.30
N GLU A 170 22.24 4.21 28.06
CA GLU A 170 23.31 3.68 27.21
C GLU A 170 23.18 4.18 25.76
N GLN A 171 21.96 4.41 25.29
CA GLN A 171 21.67 4.99 23.97
C GLN A 171 21.82 6.52 23.93
N GLY A 172 22.20 7.15 25.04
CA GLY A 172 22.45 8.59 25.12
C GLY A 172 21.19 9.43 25.34
N ASP A 173 20.05 8.80 25.61
CA ASP A 173 18.81 9.48 26.00
C ASP A 173 18.84 9.82 27.51
N SER A 174 18.36 11.00 27.86
CA SER A 174 18.31 11.48 29.24
C SER A 174 17.07 11.03 30.01
N THR A 175 16.16 10.29 29.37
CA THR A 175 14.93 9.79 29.99
C THR A 175 15.27 8.95 31.21
N SER A 176 14.94 9.48 32.40
CA SER A 176 15.28 8.89 33.69
C SER A 176 14.09 8.31 34.42
N GLU A 177 12.88 8.49 33.90
CA GLU A 177 11.64 8.11 34.56
C GLU A 177 10.70 7.44 33.57
N LEU A 178 10.16 6.30 33.98
CA LEU A 178 8.98 5.68 33.40
C LEU A 178 7.81 6.00 34.34
N PRO A 179 6.90 6.93 33.97
CA PRO A 179 5.81 7.35 34.83
C PRO A 179 4.79 6.21 35.01
N PRO A 180 4.21 6.04 36.22
CA PRO A 180 3.14 5.09 36.43
C PRO A 180 1.90 5.49 35.62
N MET A 181 1.18 4.49 35.13
CA MET A 181 -0.08 4.64 34.40
C MET A 181 -1.21 3.94 35.20
N GLY A 182 -2.43 4.47 35.12
CA GLY A 182 -3.60 3.77 35.67
C GLY A 182 -3.90 2.49 34.90
N LEU A 183 -4.29 1.42 35.59
CA LEU A 183 -4.59 0.14 34.93
C LEU A 183 -5.77 0.26 33.94
N GLY A 184 -6.80 1.04 34.26
CA GLY A 184 -7.92 1.25 33.34
C GLY A 184 -7.51 2.00 32.07
N GLU A 185 -6.62 2.99 32.19
CA GLU A 185 -6.06 3.70 31.03
C GLU A 185 -5.17 2.77 30.18
N ALA A 186 -4.34 1.95 30.82
CA ALA A 186 -3.51 0.96 30.13
C ALA A 186 -4.37 -0.04 29.35
N ARG A 187 -5.47 -0.52 29.95
CA ARG A 187 -6.45 -1.38 29.29
C ARG A 187 -7.06 -0.71 28.07
N ASP A 188 -7.61 0.49 28.24
CA ASP A 188 -8.26 1.26 27.17
C ASP A 188 -7.36 1.44 25.95
N ARG A 189 -6.09 1.82 26.16
CA ARG A 189 -5.11 2.00 25.08
C ARG A 189 -4.74 0.69 24.38
N ILE A 190 -4.56 -0.40 25.12
CA ILE A 190 -4.22 -1.70 24.52
C ILE A 190 -5.42 -2.25 23.74
N GLU A 191 -6.63 -2.17 24.29
CA GLU A 191 -7.85 -2.61 23.61
C GLU A 191 -8.10 -1.80 22.33
N GLU A 192 -8.00 -0.46 22.36
CA GLU A 192 -8.12 0.38 21.16
C GLU A 192 -7.09 -0.03 20.09
N ALA A 193 -5.84 -0.26 20.50
CA ALA A 193 -4.77 -0.62 19.59
C ALA A 193 -4.93 -2.04 19.01
N LEU A 194 -5.50 -2.99 19.77
CA LEU A 194 -5.87 -4.32 19.25
C LEU A 194 -7.05 -4.24 18.29
N GLU A 195 -8.07 -3.45 18.60
CA GLU A 195 -9.22 -3.21 17.70
C GLU A 195 -8.75 -2.57 16.37
N ASN A 196 -7.83 -1.61 16.43
CA ASN A 196 -7.23 -1.02 15.25
C ASN A 196 -6.38 -2.02 14.47
N LEU A 197 -5.61 -2.88 15.14
CA LEU A 197 -4.86 -3.97 14.50
C LEU A 197 -5.79 -4.85 13.67
N ASP A 198 -6.88 -5.34 14.27
CA ASP A 198 -7.84 -6.22 13.59
C ASP A 198 -8.53 -5.55 12.40
N ARG A 199 -8.79 -4.24 12.50
CA ARG A 199 -9.47 -3.47 11.47
C ARG A 199 -8.55 -3.09 10.32
N LEU A 200 -7.31 -2.69 10.62
CA LEU A 200 -6.37 -2.10 9.66
C LEU A 200 -5.39 -3.13 9.09
N HIS A 201 -4.94 -4.08 9.91
CA HIS A 201 -3.90 -5.06 9.56
C HIS A 201 -4.24 -6.45 10.13
N PRO A 202 -5.34 -7.09 9.68
CA PRO A 202 -5.81 -8.37 10.24
C PRO A 202 -4.80 -9.53 10.12
N ASP A 203 -3.88 -9.44 9.15
CA ASP A 203 -2.86 -10.47 8.87
C ASP A 203 -1.46 -10.05 9.36
N TRP A 204 -1.37 -9.14 10.33
CA TRP A 204 -0.09 -8.64 10.84
C TRP A 204 0.66 -9.71 11.64
N GLU A 205 1.92 -9.96 11.26
CA GLU A 205 2.82 -10.90 11.92
C GLU A 205 4.22 -10.30 12.09
N GLN A 206 4.85 -10.62 13.23
CA GLN A 206 6.23 -10.27 13.58
C GLN A 206 6.83 -11.40 14.43
N ASP A 207 8.16 -11.39 14.64
CA ASP A 207 8.83 -12.30 15.58
C ASP A 207 8.17 -12.29 16.97
N GLY A 208 7.33 -13.30 17.26
CA GLY A 208 6.61 -13.43 18.54
C GLY A 208 5.16 -12.94 18.53
N TRP A 209 4.71 -12.26 17.48
CA TRP A 209 3.33 -11.79 17.31
C TRP A 209 2.68 -12.43 16.08
N PRO A 210 1.45 -12.97 16.15
CA PRO A 210 0.48 -12.88 17.24
C PRO A 210 0.60 -13.96 18.34
N LEU A 211 1.71 -14.70 18.42
CA LEU A 211 1.89 -15.78 19.41
C LEU A 211 1.64 -15.30 20.86
N ALA A 212 2.12 -14.12 21.21
CA ALA A 212 1.96 -13.53 22.54
C ALA A 212 0.55 -12.94 22.81
N ARG A 213 -0.26 -12.71 21.76
CA ARG A 213 -1.54 -12.00 21.82
C ARG A 213 -2.56 -12.63 22.78
N PRO A 214 -2.81 -13.95 22.77
CA PRO A 214 -3.85 -14.53 23.65
C PRO A 214 -3.56 -14.32 25.14
N LEU A 215 -2.30 -14.39 25.55
CA LEU A 215 -1.92 -14.14 26.93
C LEU A 215 -2.11 -12.67 27.30
N LEU A 216 -1.78 -11.74 26.40
CA LEU A 216 -2.00 -10.31 26.61
C LEU A 216 -3.50 -10.01 26.76
N GLU A 217 -4.35 -10.51 25.86
CA GLU A 217 -5.80 -10.32 25.91
C GLU A 217 -6.41 -10.89 27.19
N LEU A 218 -5.98 -12.07 27.64
CA LEU A 218 -6.42 -12.65 28.91
C LEU A 218 -6.11 -11.72 30.08
N LEU A 219 -4.88 -11.20 30.17
CA LEU A 219 -4.44 -10.34 31.26
C LEU A 219 -5.14 -8.98 31.22
N VAL A 220 -5.25 -8.38 30.03
CA VAL A 220 -5.94 -7.09 29.83
C VAL A 220 -7.41 -7.19 30.22
N ALA A 221 -8.08 -8.31 29.94
CA ALA A 221 -9.47 -8.54 30.34
C ALA A 221 -9.68 -8.60 31.87
N THR A 222 -8.63 -8.83 32.66
CA THR A 222 -8.72 -8.81 34.14
C THR A 222 -8.55 -7.40 34.73
N MET A 223 -8.05 -6.45 33.95
CA MET A 223 -7.81 -5.08 34.39
C MET A 223 -9.13 -4.31 34.54
N PRO A 224 -9.21 -3.33 35.47
CA PRO A 224 -10.40 -2.51 35.64
C PRO A 224 -10.76 -1.76 34.35
N GLU A 225 -12.05 -1.52 34.14
CA GLU A 225 -12.51 -0.60 33.08
C GLU A 225 -11.93 0.82 33.31
N PRO A 226 -11.68 1.59 32.25
CA PRO A 226 -11.29 2.99 32.40
C PRO A 226 -12.43 3.81 33.04
N ASP A 227 -12.08 4.71 33.97
CA ASP A 227 -13.03 5.65 34.58
C ASP A 227 -13.61 6.62 33.52
N GLU A 228 -12.75 7.05 32.58
CA GLU A 228 -13.08 7.79 31.36
C GLU A 228 -12.22 7.26 30.22
N ARG A 229 -12.79 7.09 29.02
CA ARG A 229 -12.00 6.73 27.83
C ARG A 229 -10.97 7.82 27.56
N THR A 230 -9.75 7.42 27.29
CA THR A 230 -8.62 8.32 27.05
C THR A 230 -8.82 8.99 25.70
N THR A 231 -9.37 10.21 25.68
CA THR A 231 -9.35 11.05 24.49
C THR A 231 -8.26 12.09 24.64
N SER A 232 -7.11 11.87 24.00
CA SER A 232 -6.13 12.94 23.83
C SER A 232 -6.80 14.12 23.12
N PRO A 233 -6.63 15.37 23.59
CA PRO A 233 -7.21 16.52 22.91
C PRO A 233 -6.62 16.59 21.50
N LEU A 234 -7.50 16.47 20.51
CA LEU A 234 -7.13 16.58 19.10
C LEU A 234 -6.67 18.02 18.84
N LEU A 235 -5.43 18.16 18.37
CA LEU A 235 -4.94 19.42 17.86
C LEU A 235 -5.45 19.58 16.43
N ASP A 236 -6.08 20.72 16.17
CA ASP A 236 -6.58 21.09 14.85
C ASP A 236 -5.46 21.73 14.01
N ALA A 237 -5.35 21.35 12.74
CA ALA A 237 -4.31 21.87 11.85
C ALA A 237 -4.42 23.39 11.65
N SER A 238 -5.63 23.97 11.60
CA SER A 238 -5.83 25.41 11.45
C SER A 238 -5.35 26.19 12.68
N ASP A 239 -5.57 25.64 13.87
CA ASP A 239 -5.05 26.19 15.11
C ASP A 239 -3.51 26.10 15.17
N CYS A 240 -2.94 24.98 14.73
CA CYS A 240 -1.49 24.79 14.63
C CYS A 240 -0.87 25.72 13.58
N GLU A 241 -1.52 25.90 12.43
CA GLU A 241 -1.09 26.80 11.37
C GLU A 241 -1.04 28.24 11.88
N ARG A 242 -2.10 28.69 12.58
CA ARG A 242 -2.14 30.03 13.17
C ARG A 242 -1.02 30.23 14.20
N ALA A 243 -0.73 29.20 14.99
CA ALA A 243 0.38 29.22 15.95
C ALA A 243 1.75 29.23 15.25
N PHE A 244 1.91 28.48 14.16
CA PHE A 244 3.11 28.47 13.33
C PHE A 244 3.38 29.86 12.75
N TRP A 245 2.37 30.54 12.19
CA TRP A 245 2.54 31.89 11.64
C TRP A 245 2.84 32.98 12.67
N ALA A 246 2.52 32.72 13.94
CA ALA A 246 2.88 33.58 15.07
C ALA A 246 4.25 33.23 15.68
N SER A 247 4.86 32.14 15.25
CA SER A 247 6.14 31.65 15.77
C SER A 247 7.35 32.33 15.10
N PRO A 248 8.55 32.26 15.71
CA PRO A 248 9.79 32.68 15.07
C PRO A 248 10.04 31.96 13.73
N GLU A 249 9.71 30.67 13.66
CA GLU A 249 9.91 29.85 12.46
C GLU A 249 9.05 30.31 11.29
N GLY A 250 7.79 30.71 11.55
CA GLY A 250 6.88 31.25 10.54
C GLY A 250 7.16 32.72 10.20
N ALA A 251 7.72 33.51 11.13
CA ALA A 251 8.03 34.93 10.89
C ALA A 251 9.15 35.16 9.88
N GLU A 252 10.00 34.15 9.62
CA GLU A 252 11.06 34.19 8.61
C GLU A 252 10.57 33.90 7.18
N LEU A 253 9.33 33.43 7.03
CA LEU A 253 8.74 33.10 5.73
C LEU A 253 7.89 34.25 5.20
N GLU A 254 7.96 34.44 3.88
CA GLU A 254 7.07 35.34 3.18
C GLU A 254 5.67 34.69 3.09
N ARG A 255 4.61 35.49 3.28
CA ARG A 255 3.21 35.01 3.22
C ARG A 255 2.69 35.02 1.79
N GLU A 256 3.40 34.33 0.92
CA GLU A 256 2.97 34.07 -0.45
C GLU A 256 1.99 32.89 -0.49
N SER A 257 1.09 32.84 -1.48
CA SER A 257 0.05 31.79 -1.56
C SER A 257 0.66 30.39 -1.51
N ALA A 258 1.68 30.12 -2.32
CA ALA A 258 2.31 28.79 -2.38
C ALA A 258 2.94 28.35 -1.04
N ILE A 259 3.49 29.29 -0.26
CA ILE A 259 4.06 29.00 1.05
C ILE A 259 2.95 28.75 2.07
N MET A 260 1.87 29.54 2.04
CA MET A 260 0.69 29.32 2.88
C MET A 260 0.05 27.96 2.59
N ASP A 261 -0.16 27.65 1.32
CA ASP A 261 -0.68 26.36 0.87
C ASP A 261 0.24 25.23 1.36
N ALA A 262 1.56 25.34 1.18
CA ALA A 262 2.51 24.34 1.67
C ALA A 262 2.46 24.11 3.19
N VAL A 263 2.25 25.16 3.99
CA VAL A 263 2.10 25.01 5.45
C VAL A 263 0.81 24.28 5.79
N GLY A 264 -0.31 24.68 5.17
CA GLY A 264 -1.61 24.06 5.36
C GLY A 264 -1.57 22.57 5.01
N GLU A 265 -1.11 22.24 3.80
CA GLU A 265 -1.03 20.86 3.28
C GLU A 265 -0.22 19.94 4.20
N LEU A 266 0.92 20.41 4.71
CA LEU A 266 1.76 19.59 5.59
C LEU A 266 1.11 19.36 6.97
N LEU A 267 0.49 20.37 7.56
CA LEU A 267 -0.17 20.25 8.86
C LEU A 267 -1.47 19.45 8.78
N GLU A 268 -2.24 19.64 7.71
CA GLU A 268 -3.46 18.87 7.42
C GLU A 268 -3.10 17.40 7.16
N PHE A 269 -2.07 17.13 6.35
CA PHE A 269 -1.56 15.77 6.15
C PHE A 269 -1.24 15.09 7.49
N ALA A 270 -0.55 15.81 8.39
CA ALA A 270 -0.17 15.29 9.68
C ALA A 270 -1.37 15.05 10.62
N GLU A 271 -2.38 15.92 10.57
CA GLU A 271 -3.64 15.72 11.26
C GLU A 271 -4.37 14.48 10.74
N GLU A 272 -4.49 14.31 9.43
CA GLU A 272 -5.21 13.18 8.84
C GLU A 272 -4.52 11.84 9.11
N HIS A 273 -3.18 11.80 9.05
CA HIS A 273 -2.42 10.57 9.19
C HIS A 273 -2.20 10.15 10.64
N TRP A 274 -1.93 11.12 11.52
CA TRP A 274 -1.50 10.84 12.90
C TRP A 274 -2.44 11.42 13.95
N ARG A 275 -3.53 12.08 13.54
CA ARG A 275 -4.45 12.82 14.42
C ARG A 275 -3.74 13.89 15.23
N ASP A 276 -2.63 14.39 14.68
CA ASP A 276 -1.70 15.28 15.36
C ASP A 276 -0.83 16.08 14.36
N PRO A 277 -1.19 17.35 14.08
CA PRO A 277 -0.47 18.22 13.15
C PRO A 277 1.00 18.49 13.54
N LEU A 278 1.36 18.29 14.82
CA LEU A 278 2.69 18.59 15.35
C LEU A 278 3.56 17.34 15.50
N ARG A 279 3.11 16.17 15.04
CA ARG A 279 3.88 14.93 15.11
C ARG A 279 4.77 14.77 13.88
N TRP A 280 6.05 15.10 14.05
CA TRP A 280 7.06 14.98 12.99
C TRP A 280 8.27 14.18 13.44
N SER A 281 8.41 12.97 12.91
CA SER A 281 9.55 12.09 13.10
C SER A 281 10.23 11.81 11.76
N PRO A 282 11.41 11.15 11.72
CA PRO A 282 12.00 10.66 10.47
C PRO A 282 11.02 9.82 9.64
N VAL A 283 10.23 8.96 10.29
CA VAL A 283 9.22 8.11 9.65
C VAL A 283 8.06 8.95 9.11
N ALA A 284 7.58 9.93 9.89
CA ALA A 284 6.52 10.83 9.45
C ALA A 284 6.92 11.61 8.19
N VAL A 285 8.17 12.07 8.12
CA VAL A 285 8.73 12.75 6.93
C VAL A 285 8.77 11.83 5.73
N GLU A 286 9.24 10.59 5.89
CA GLU A 286 9.25 9.59 4.80
C GLU A 286 7.85 9.36 4.25
N VAL A 287 6.89 9.04 5.13
CA VAL A 287 5.50 8.75 4.76
C VAL A 287 4.88 9.95 4.04
N CYS A 288 5.01 11.15 4.63
CA CYS A 288 4.54 12.40 4.03
C CYS A 288 5.07 12.61 2.61
N VAL A 289 6.39 12.50 2.43
CA VAL A 289 7.00 12.69 1.11
C VAL A 289 6.53 11.65 0.10
N ARG A 290 6.43 10.38 0.49
CA ARG A 290 6.05 9.30 -0.43
C ARG A 290 4.59 9.41 -0.88
N GLU A 291 3.71 9.83 0.00
CA GLU A 291 2.28 9.96 -0.32
C GLU A 291 1.98 11.25 -1.08
N LEU A 292 2.49 12.38 -0.58
CA LEU A 292 2.34 13.67 -1.26
C LEU A 292 3.07 13.71 -2.61
N ALA A 293 3.93 12.75 -2.95
CA ALA A 293 4.47 12.65 -4.31
C ALA A 293 3.41 12.37 -5.37
N PHE A 294 2.36 11.61 -5.02
CA PHE A 294 1.31 11.17 -5.93
C PHE A 294 -0.04 11.85 -5.69
N ASP A 295 -0.13 12.70 -4.66
CA ASP A 295 -1.35 13.43 -4.40
C ASP A 295 -1.62 14.51 -5.47
N VAL A 296 -2.78 14.39 -6.11
CA VAL A 296 -3.22 15.30 -7.17
C VAL A 296 -3.80 16.60 -6.63
N THR A 297 -4.24 16.63 -5.37
CA THR A 297 -4.83 17.82 -4.72
C THR A 297 -3.76 18.85 -4.41
N VAL A 298 -2.58 18.40 -3.96
CA VAL A 298 -1.46 19.28 -3.64
C VAL A 298 -0.91 19.93 -4.91
N SER A 299 -0.83 21.26 -4.88
CA SER A 299 -0.33 22.06 -6.00
C SER A 299 1.18 21.93 -6.18
N ASP A 300 1.65 22.05 -7.42
CA ASP A 300 3.10 21.96 -7.69
C ASP A 300 3.85 23.16 -7.09
N GLY A 301 3.19 24.32 -6.95
CA GLY A 301 3.73 25.49 -6.27
C GLY A 301 3.95 25.25 -4.76
N ALA A 302 3.01 24.58 -4.09
CA ALA A 302 3.19 24.20 -2.68
C ALA A 302 4.38 23.22 -2.52
N VAL A 303 4.45 22.20 -3.38
CA VAL A 303 5.54 21.22 -3.39
C VAL A 303 6.91 21.87 -3.61
N GLU A 304 7.01 22.88 -4.48
CA GLU A 304 8.24 23.65 -4.69
C GLU A 304 8.74 24.36 -3.41
N GLU A 305 7.83 24.71 -2.50
CA GLU A 305 8.14 25.38 -1.23
C GLU A 305 8.38 24.41 -0.06
N PHE A 306 8.08 23.11 -0.20
CA PHE A 306 8.33 22.10 0.87
C PHE A 306 9.78 22.12 1.39
N PRO A 307 10.84 22.26 0.56
CA PRO A 307 12.21 22.37 1.06
C PRO A 307 12.47 23.55 1.99
N ARG A 308 11.68 24.62 1.89
CA ARG A 308 11.75 25.78 2.77
C ARG A 308 10.82 25.65 3.98
N VAL A 309 9.64 25.07 3.78
CA VAL A 309 8.56 25.01 4.78
C VAL A 309 8.73 23.84 5.75
N LEU A 310 8.95 22.62 5.26
CA LEU A 310 8.96 21.40 6.08
C LEU A 310 10.02 21.46 7.20
N PRO A 311 11.30 21.87 6.97
CA PRO A 311 12.27 22.03 8.05
C PRO A 311 11.86 23.04 9.13
N ARG A 312 10.99 24.00 8.82
CA ARG A 312 10.51 25.01 9.78
C ARG A 312 9.33 24.49 10.58
N ILE A 313 8.41 23.77 9.94
CA ILE A 313 7.33 23.05 10.65
C ILE A 313 7.93 22.07 11.65
N VAL A 314 8.92 21.27 11.24
CA VAL A 314 9.62 20.34 12.15
C VAL A 314 10.19 21.09 13.36
N ARG A 315 10.93 22.19 13.15
CA ARG A 315 11.51 22.97 14.25
C ARG A 315 10.44 23.59 15.16
N PHE A 316 9.36 24.13 14.58
CA PHE A 316 8.24 24.68 15.31
C PHE A 316 7.55 23.63 16.19
N ALA A 317 7.21 22.48 15.60
CA ALA A 317 6.59 21.37 16.28
C ALA A 317 7.48 20.85 17.42
N HIS A 318 8.77 20.63 17.13
CA HIS A 318 9.74 20.14 18.10
C HIS A 318 9.98 21.11 19.25
N ARG A 319 10.09 22.42 18.97
CA ARG A 319 10.20 23.45 19.99
C ARG A 319 8.95 23.52 20.86
N THR A 320 7.77 23.36 20.27
CA THR A 320 6.48 23.40 20.98
C THR A 320 6.33 22.20 21.91
N ARG A 321 6.86 21.03 21.52
CA ARG A 321 6.84 19.79 22.29
C ARG A 321 8.03 19.57 23.21
N GLY A 322 9.06 20.41 23.11
CA GLY A 322 10.28 20.27 23.89
C GLY A 322 11.17 19.10 23.45
N ILE A 323 11.08 18.69 22.18
CA ILE A 323 11.89 17.61 21.60
C ILE A 323 13.37 17.98 21.63
N SER A 324 14.20 16.99 21.96
CA SER A 324 15.64 17.14 22.09
C SER A 324 16.30 17.60 20.78
N PRO A 325 17.41 18.36 20.85
CA PRO A 325 18.14 18.78 19.66
C PRO A 325 18.66 17.63 18.81
N GLY A 326 19.00 16.49 19.44
CA GLY A 326 19.47 15.29 18.75
C GLY A 326 18.40 14.69 17.85
N ARG A 327 17.19 14.44 18.39
CA ARG A 327 16.04 13.98 17.61
C ARG A 327 15.59 14.98 16.56
N THR A 328 15.66 16.28 16.87
CA THR A 328 15.40 17.33 15.88
C THR A 328 16.37 17.27 14.70
N ALA A 329 17.67 17.07 14.96
CA ALA A 329 18.67 16.92 13.91
C ALA A 329 18.42 15.65 13.07
N GLU A 330 18.01 14.55 13.71
CA GLU A 330 17.64 13.30 13.04
C GLU A 330 16.44 13.48 12.09
N THR A 331 15.35 14.10 12.55
CA THR A 331 14.18 14.40 11.71
C THR A 331 14.56 15.34 10.55
N LEU A 332 15.39 16.35 10.79
CA LEU A 332 15.86 17.25 9.72
C LEU A 332 16.75 16.54 8.70
N ALA A 333 17.57 15.57 9.12
CA ALA A 333 18.35 14.75 8.20
C ALA A 333 17.45 13.89 7.30
N ALA A 334 16.35 13.35 7.84
CA ALA A 334 15.35 12.65 7.04
C ALA A 334 14.69 13.58 6.01
N VAL A 335 14.44 14.85 6.34
CA VAL A 335 13.96 15.85 5.37
C VAL A 335 14.94 16.03 4.21
N GLU A 336 16.25 16.13 4.51
CA GLU A 336 17.30 16.24 3.49
C GLU A 336 17.40 14.99 2.62
N GLU A 337 17.18 13.80 3.20
CA GLU A 337 17.20 12.52 2.50
C GLU A 337 16.00 12.35 1.55
N TRP A 338 14.79 12.68 2.01
CA TRP A 338 13.55 12.34 1.30
C TRP A 338 13.08 13.41 0.31
N LEU A 339 13.32 14.70 0.54
CA LEU A 339 12.86 15.75 -0.38
C LEU A 339 13.32 15.57 -1.85
N PRO A 340 14.55 15.11 -2.15
CA PRO A 340 14.93 14.79 -3.53
C PRO A 340 14.07 13.70 -4.18
N VAL A 341 13.58 12.73 -3.38
CA VAL A 341 12.68 11.67 -3.86
C VAL A 341 11.31 12.24 -4.25
N LEU A 342 10.78 13.18 -3.47
CA LEU A 342 9.55 13.91 -3.81
C LEU A 342 9.68 14.59 -5.17
N GLN A 343 10.73 15.39 -5.33
CA GLN A 343 10.99 16.16 -6.54
C GLN A 343 11.18 15.24 -7.75
N ALA A 344 11.96 14.16 -7.61
CA ALA A 344 12.18 13.19 -8.68
C ALA A 344 10.87 12.49 -9.08
N SER A 345 10.03 12.13 -8.11
CA SER A 345 8.74 11.48 -8.34
C SER A 345 7.76 12.40 -9.06
N ARG A 346 7.66 13.66 -8.62
CA ARG A 346 6.83 14.70 -9.28
C ARG A 346 7.34 15.02 -10.68
N ALA A 347 8.65 15.06 -10.90
CA ALA A 347 9.27 15.29 -12.21
C ALA A 347 8.98 14.18 -13.24
N THR A 348 8.49 13.01 -12.82
CA THR A 348 8.00 12.00 -13.76
C THR A 348 6.76 12.44 -14.53
N GLY A 349 6.02 13.45 -14.05
CA GLY A 349 4.80 13.95 -14.69
C GLY A 349 3.58 13.06 -14.52
N ILE A 350 3.67 11.95 -13.77
CA ILE A 350 2.53 11.06 -13.51
C ILE A 350 1.42 11.82 -12.77
N THR A 351 1.75 12.53 -11.70
CA THR A 351 0.79 13.28 -10.89
C THR A 351 0.13 14.40 -11.70
N ALA A 352 0.89 15.13 -12.53
CA ALA A 352 0.35 16.12 -13.44
C ALA A 352 -0.62 15.52 -14.48
N ALA A 353 -0.31 14.35 -15.02
CA ALA A 353 -1.20 13.65 -15.96
C ALA A 353 -2.50 13.17 -15.28
N LEU A 354 -2.41 12.67 -14.05
CA LEU A 354 -3.59 12.28 -13.26
C LEU A 354 -4.46 13.49 -12.93
N ARG A 355 -3.85 14.61 -12.51
CA ARG A 355 -4.56 15.87 -12.23
C ARG A 355 -5.31 16.37 -13.46
N GLN A 356 -4.65 16.45 -14.61
CA GLN A 356 -5.29 16.81 -15.87
C GLN A 356 -6.44 15.86 -16.21
N SER A 357 -6.26 14.55 -16.01
CA SER A 357 -7.34 13.58 -16.26
C SER A 357 -8.55 13.82 -15.36
N ASN A 358 -8.34 14.11 -14.07
CA ASN A 358 -9.42 14.40 -13.13
C ASN A 358 -10.18 15.67 -13.53
N GLU A 359 -9.47 16.76 -13.87
CA GLU A 359 -10.08 18.01 -14.34
C GLU A 359 -10.97 17.80 -15.57
N LEU A 360 -10.53 16.97 -16.51
CA LEU A 360 -11.31 16.63 -17.70
C LEU A 360 -12.58 15.84 -17.34
N TYR A 361 -12.50 14.92 -16.40
CA TYR A 361 -13.65 14.13 -15.95
C TYR A 361 -14.63 14.98 -15.14
N ASP A 362 -14.15 15.83 -14.25
CA ASP A 362 -14.98 16.72 -13.44
C ASP A 362 -15.77 17.69 -14.33
N ALA A 363 -15.12 18.29 -15.34
CA ALA A 363 -15.79 19.13 -16.33
C ALA A 363 -16.90 18.35 -17.08
N ALA A 364 -16.59 17.12 -17.52
CA ALA A 364 -17.55 16.28 -18.22
C ALA A 364 -18.75 15.90 -17.33
N MET A 365 -18.50 15.57 -16.06
CA MET A 365 -19.54 15.28 -15.07
C MET A 365 -20.39 16.51 -14.73
N ALA A 366 -19.80 17.71 -14.78
CA ALA A 366 -20.52 18.98 -14.69
C ALA A 366 -21.29 19.34 -15.99
N GLY A 367 -21.17 18.53 -17.05
CA GLY A 367 -21.89 18.68 -18.31
C GLY A 367 -21.11 19.41 -19.42
N ASP A 368 -19.87 19.85 -19.17
CA ASP A 368 -19.00 20.43 -20.18
C ASP A 368 -18.06 19.36 -20.77
N LEU A 369 -18.47 18.79 -21.91
CA LEU A 369 -17.64 17.84 -22.66
C LEU A 369 -16.50 18.51 -23.43
N GLY A 370 -16.47 19.84 -23.55
CA GLY A 370 -15.53 20.58 -24.39
C GLY A 370 -14.06 20.26 -24.10
N PRO A 371 -13.56 20.40 -22.86
CA PRO A 371 -12.18 20.07 -22.50
C PRO A 371 -11.80 18.63 -22.87
N LEU A 372 -12.65 17.66 -22.56
CA LEU A 372 -12.42 16.25 -22.86
C LEU A 372 -12.34 16.00 -24.37
N MET A 373 -13.24 16.63 -25.15
CA MET A 373 -13.23 16.51 -26.61
C MET A 373 -12.00 17.16 -27.25
N ARG A 374 -11.57 18.35 -26.77
CA ARG A 374 -10.33 19.00 -27.21
C ARG A 374 -9.11 18.13 -26.89
N HIS A 375 -9.01 17.62 -25.67
CA HIS A 375 -7.92 16.72 -25.27
C HIS A 375 -7.87 15.46 -26.16
N ARG A 376 -9.03 14.87 -26.48
CA ARG A 376 -9.13 13.73 -27.42
C ARG A 376 -8.66 14.09 -28.84
N LEU A 377 -9.04 15.25 -29.37
CA LEU A 377 -8.63 15.72 -30.70
C LEU A 377 -7.11 15.86 -30.78
N VAL A 378 -6.49 16.52 -29.79
CA VAL A 378 -5.04 16.65 -29.69
C VAL A 378 -4.36 15.30 -29.50
N GLY A 379 -4.88 14.43 -28.64
CA GLY A 379 -4.37 13.07 -28.45
C GLY A 379 -4.44 12.18 -29.71
N THR A 380 -5.34 12.50 -30.63
CA THR A 380 -5.49 11.79 -31.92
C THR A 380 -4.58 12.37 -33.00
N LEU A 381 -4.49 13.70 -33.10
CA LEU A 381 -3.81 14.41 -34.20
C LEU A 381 -2.37 14.81 -33.87
N GLY A 382 -2.02 14.84 -32.60
CA GLY A 382 -0.66 15.06 -32.08
C GLY A 382 -0.38 16.48 -31.61
N SER A 383 -1.09 17.50 -32.11
CA SER A 383 -0.93 18.90 -31.67
C SER A 383 -2.15 19.76 -32.02
N ASP A 384 -2.24 20.93 -31.40
CA ASP A 384 -3.26 21.94 -31.66
C ASP A 384 -3.19 22.45 -33.11
N GLU A 385 -2.00 22.65 -33.65
CA GLU A 385 -1.81 23.06 -35.05
C GLU A 385 -2.33 21.99 -36.01
N ALA A 386 -2.14 20.71 -35.68
CA ALA A 386 -2.66 19.61 -36.47
C ALA A 386 -4.20 19.53 -36.43
N VAL A 387 -4.83 19.91 -35.31
CA VAL A 387 -6.29 20.05 -35.21
C VAL A 387 -6.80 21.16 -36.12
N VAL A 388 -6.15 22.33 -36.07
CA VAL A 388 -6.55 23.50 -36.88
C VAL A 388 -6.32 23.25 -38.38
N ALA A 389 -5.19 22.65 -38.75
CA ALA A 389 -4.84 22.36 -40.14
C ALA A 389 -5.58 21.16 -40.74
N LEU A 390 -6.40 20.45 -39.96
CA LEU A 390 -7.07 19.24 -40.42
C LEU A 390 -8.03 19.51 -41.60
N ASP A 391 -7.86 18.74 -42.67
CA ASP A 391 -8.73 18.67 -43.85
C ASP A 391 -9.26 17.24 -44.11
N ASP A 392 -10.25 17.12 -45.00
CA ASP A 392 -10.85 15.86 -45.43
C ASP A 392 -10.47 15.46 -46.87
N VAL A 393 -9.38 16.02 -47.43
CA VAL A 393 -8.92 15.67 -48.79
C VAL A 393 -8.41 14.22 -48.78
N PRO A 394 -9.00 13.29 -49.55
CA PRO A 394 -8.56 11.89 -49.58
C PRO A 394 -7.09 11.74 -49.92
N HIS A 395 -6.39 10.82 -49.23
CA HIS A 395 -5.01 10.51 -49.59
C HIS A 395 -4.96 9.93 -51.02
N PRO A 396 -3.96 10.30 -51.83
CA PRO A 396 -3.80 9.75 -53.16
C PRO A 396 -3.46 8.25 -53.12
N ASP A 397 -3.63 7.57 -54.25
CA ASP A 397 -3.11 6.21 -54.41
C ASP A 397 -1.58 6.27 -54.58
N GLU A 398 -0.86 5.91 -53.52
CA GLU A 398 0.61 5.97 -53.47
C GLU A 398 1.19 4.57 -53.64
N GLU A 399 2.14 4.41 -54.56
CA GLU A 399 2.96 3.19 -54.61
C GLU A 399 3.81 3.04 -53.34
N LEU A 400 4.26 1.81 -53.07
CA LEU A 400 5.12 1.54 -51.92
C LEU A 400 6.51 2.17 -52.14
N ASP A 401 6.78 3.29 -51.48
CA ASP A 401 8.08 3.96 -51.52
C ASP A 401 9.08 3.30 -50.54
N LEU A 402 10.08 2.62 -51.09
CA LEU A 402 11.16 1.97 -50.34
C LEU A 402 12.40 2.86 -50.19
N SER A 403 12.42 4.06 -50.78
CA SER A 403 13.60 4.94 -50.73
C SER A 403 14.07 5.32 -49.30
N PRO A 404 13.20 5.50 -48.28
CA PRO A 404 13.65 5.76 -46.91
C PRO A 404 13.92 4.47 -46.10
N VAL A 405 13.73 3.29 -46.70
CA VAL A 405 13.83 1.99 -46.02
C VAL A 405 15.24 1.40 -46.22
N PRO A 406 15.89 0.87 -45.17
CA PRO A 406 17.14 0.13 -45.33
C PRO A 406 17.02 -1.03 -46.33
N GLU A 407 18.01 -1.18 -47.23
CA GLU A 407 17.98 -2.18 -48.31
C GLU A 407 17.73 -3.62 -47.81
N ASP A 408 18.26 -3.97 -46.63
CA ASP A 408 18.08 -5.28 -46.00
C ASP A 408 16.61 -5.60 -45.65
N LEU A 409 15.75 -4.59 -45.58
CA LEU A 409 14.33 -4.72 -45.26
C LEU A 409 13.40 -4.62 -46.47
N HIS A 410 13.91 -4.33 -47.68
CA HIS A 410 13.08 -4.11 -48.87
C HIS A 410 12.18 -5.30 -49.19
N GLU A 411 12.73 -6.51 -49.19
CA GLU A 411 11.96 -7.75 -49.45
C GLU A 411 10.87 -7.94 -48.40
N ARG A 412 11.21 -7.72 -47.13
CA ARG A 412 10.29 -7.93 -46.01
C ARG A 412 9.16 -6.91 -45.97
N VAL A 413 9.48 -5.62 -46.15
CA VAL A 413 8.48 -4.55 -46.21
C VAL A 413 7.54 -4.77 -47.40
N SER A 414 8.07 -5.20 -48.55
CA SER A 414 7.27 -5.58 -49.72
C SER A 414 6.34 -6.77 -49.43
N ALA A 415 6.85 -7.81 -48.75
CA ALA A 415 6.05 -8.97 -48.37
C ALA A 415 4.89 -8.60 -47.42
N ILE A 416 5.16 -7.78 -46.40
CA ILE A 416 4.13 -7.27 -45.46
C ILE A 416 3.11 -6.42 -46.22
N SER A 417 3.55 -5.49 -47.08
CA SER A 417 2.66 -4.66 -47.88
C SER A 417 1.76 -5.51 -48.79
N ALA A 418 2.27 -6.59 -49.39
CA ALA A 418 1.48 -7.47 -50.23
C ALA A 418 0.32 -8.16 -49.48
N HIS A 419 0.48 -8.44 -48.17
CA HIS A 419 -0.64 -8.92 -47.33
C HIS A 419 -1.70 -7.83 -47.11
N LEU A 420 -1.27 -6.59 -46.87
CA LEU A 420 -2.15 -5.44 -46.69
C LEU A 420 -2.90 -5.08 -47.98
N ASP A 421 -2.23 -5.18 -49.13
CA ASP A 421 -2.81 -4.96 -50.45
C ASP A 421 -3.92 -5.99 -50.76
N ARG A 422 -3.70 -7.27 -50.40
CA ARG A 422 -4.74 -8.31 -50.51
C ARG A 422 -5.95 -8.04 -49.65
N LEU A 423 -5.76 -7.52 -48.43
CA LEU A 423 -6.87 -7.11 -47.56
C LEU A 423 -7.70 -6.01 -48.23
N CYS A 424 -7.04 -4.97 -48.76
CA CYS A 424 -7.75 -3.84 -49.38
C CYS A 424 -8.45 -4.24 -50.70
N ALA A 425 -7.92 -5.25 -51.40
CA ALA A 425 -8.55 -5.81 -52.60
C ALA A 425 -9.75 -6.74 -52.30
N ALA A 426 -9.98 -7.13 -51.04
CA ALA A 426 -11.03 -8.08 -50.65
C ALA A 426 -12.46 -7.48 -50.68
N GLY A 427 -12.61 -6.18 -50.96
CA GLY A 427 -13.91 -5.52 -51.05
C GLY A 427 -14.60 -5.29 -49.71
N LEU A 428 -13.82 -5.20 -48.63
CA LEU A 428 -14.33 -4.88 -47.29
C LEU A 428 -14.67 -3.39 -47.18
N ALA A 429 -15.76 -3.06 -46.47
CA ALA A 429 -16.25 -1.69 -46.37
C ALA A 429 -15.19 -0.73 -45.81
N ASN A 430 -14.88 0.33 -46.55
CA ASN A 430 -13.92 1.39 -46.19
C ASN A 430 -12.46 0.92 -45.94
N LEU A 431 -12.12 -0.31 -46.32
CA LEU A 431 -10.73 -0.80 -46.40
C LEU A 431 -10.31 -0.76 -47.87
N ASP A 432 -10.24 0.46 -48.41
CA ASP A 432 -10.05 0.73 -49.83
C ASP A 432 -8.62 1.20 -50.16
N VAL A 433 -8.47 1.90 -51.29
CA VAL A 433 -7.20 2.46 -51.73
C VAL A 433 -6.63 3.48 -50.75
N GLU A 434 -7.47 4.27 -50.06
CA GLU A 434 -7.00 5.25 -49.10
C GLU A 434 -6.44 4.56 -47.85
N PHE A 435 -7.13 3.52 -47.38
CA PHE A 435 -6.64 2.70 -46.26
C PHE A 435 -5.31 1.99 -46.59
N ARG A 436 -5.14 1.56 -47.85
CA ARG A 436 -3.87 1.00 -48.34
C ARG A 436 -2.73 2.02 -48.28
N THR A 437 -2.98 3.26 -48.71
CA THR A 437 -1.99 4.35 -48.62
C THR A 437 -1.56 4.60 -47.16
N VAL A 438 -2.53 4.68 -46.25
CA VAL A 438 -2.28 4.83 -44.81
C VAL A 438 -1.44 3.68 -44.25
N CYS A 439 -1.75 2.43 -44.62
CA CYS A 439 -0.98 1.25 -44.25
C CYS A 439 0.48 1.31 -44.73
N ARG A 440 0.70 1.74 -45.98
CA ARG A 440 2.04 1.87 -46.57
C ARG A 440 2.86 2.93 -45.85
N ARG A 441 2.30 4.12 -45.64
CA ARG A 441 2.95 5.22 -44.90
C ARG A 441 3.34 4.81 -43.48
N PHE A 442 2.45 4.11 -42.77
CA PHE A 442 2.75 3.59 -41.42
C PHE A 442 3.89 2.57 -41.43
N LEU A 443 3.84 1.59 -42.34
CA LEU A 443 4.86 0.55 -42.48
C LEU A 443 6.23 1.12 -42.84
N VAL A 444 6.28 2.02 -43.83
CA VAL A 444 7.50 2.72 -44.25
C VAL A 444 8.04 3.60 -43.13
N GLY A 445 7.15 4.31 -42.41
CA GLY A 445 7.54 5.13 -41.25
C GLY A 445 8.19 4.31 -40.14
N ILE A 446 7.67 3.12 -39.83
CA ILE A 446 8.33 2.20 -38.87
C ILE A 446 9.68 1.76 -39.41
N ALA A 447 9.75 1.35 -40.67
CA ALA A 447 10.98 0.82 -41.25
C ALA A 447 12.10 1.88 -41.33
N ALA A 448 11.74 3.15 -41.53
CA ALA A 448 12.68 4.27 -41.54
C ALA A 448 13.12 4.68 -40.12
N ARG A 449 12.19 4.73 -39.16
CA ARG A 449 12.44 5.25 -37.80
C ARG A 449 13.03 4.21 -36.84
N ALA A 450 12.56 2.96 -36.94
CA ALA A 450 12.85 1.88 -35.99
C ALA A 450 12.99 0.52 -36.71
N PRO A 451 13.95 0.39 -37.65
CA PRO A 451 14.09 -0.80 -38.51
C PRO A 451 14.29 -2.11 -37.73
N GLU A 452 14.91 -2.05 -36.55
CA GLU A 452 15.13 -3.19 -35.66
C GLU A 452 13.83 -3.91 -35.25
N VAL A 453 12.70 -3.19 -35.16
CA VAL A 453 11.39 -3.78 -34.80
C VAL A 453 10.89 -4.74 -35.88
N LEU A 454 11.27 -4.48 -37.13
CA LEU A 454 11.01 -5.35 -38.28
C LEU A 454 12.07 -6.44 -38.44
N ARG A 455 13.32 -6.24 -37.97
CA ARG A 455 14.34 -7.30 -37.99
C ARG A 455 14.06 -8.43 -37.00
N ARG A 456 13.28 -8.18 -35.95
CA ARG A 456 12.86 -9.22 -34.98
C ARG A 456 12.15 -10.39 -35.67
N ARG A 457 12.30 -11.59 -35.10
CA ARG A 457 11.73 -12.85 -35.61
C ARG A 457 10.21 -12.87 -35.41
N ALA A 458 9.47 -12.38 -36.40
CA ALA A 458 8.01 -12.43 -36.47
C ALA A 458 7.60 -12.76 -37.91
N LYS A 459 6.52 -13.52 -38.10
CA LYS A 459 6.02 -13.79 -39.45
C LYS A 459 5.47 -12.51 -40.07
N ASP A 460 5.70 -12.30 -41.36
CA ASP A 460 5.26 -11.09 -42.07
C ASP A 460 3.73 -10.94 -42.05
N ILE A 461 3.02 -12.05 -42.23
CA ILE A 461 1.55 -12.13 -42.12
C ILE A 461 1.02 -11.68 -40.75
N ASN A 462 1.75 -11.95 -39.66
CA ASN A 462 1.35 -11.53 -38.31
C ASN A 462 1.60 -10.02 -38.12
N THR A 463 2.68 -9.50 -38.71
CA THR A 463 2.96 -8.06 -38.70
C THR A 463 1.91 -7.31 -39.52
N ALA A 464 1.55 -7.81 -40.70
CA ALA A 464 0.47 -7.27 -41.51
C ALA A 464 -0.88 -7.29 -40.78
N SER A 465 -1.22 -8.40 -40.11
CA SER A 465 -2.43 -8.51 -39.29
C SER A 465 -2.47 -7.47 -38.16
N ALA A 466 -1.36 -7.29 -37.45
CA ALA A 466 -1.25 -6.28 -36.39
C ALA A 466 -1.39 -4.85 -36.92
N ILE A 467 -0.78 -4.52 -38.06
CA ILE A 467 -0.89 -3.20 -38.71
C ILE A 467 -2.34 -2.94 -39.14
N ALA A 468 -2.95 -3.88 -39.87
CA ALA A 468 -4.31 -3.73 -40.37
C ALA A 468 -5.31 -3.53 -39.23
N TRP A 469 -5.22 -4.34 -38.17
CA TRP A 469 -6.08 -4.20 -37.00
C TRP A 469 -5.88 -2.85 -36.30
N LEU A 470 -4.62 -2.45 -36.06
CA LEU A 470 -4.31 -1.17 -35.42
C LEU A 470 -4.89 -0.01 -36.21
N LEU A 471 -4.55 0.10 -37.49
CA LEU A 471 -4.95 1.25 -38.31
C LEU A 471 -6.46 1.26 -38.56
N ALA A 472 -7.10 0.10 -38.71
CA ALA A 472 -8.56 0.04 -38.80
C ALA A 472 -9.24 0.52 -37.51
N ARG A 473 -8.66 0.19 -36.34
CA ARG A 473 -9.15 0.69 -35.06
C ARG A 473 -8.97 2.20 -34.94
N GLU A 474 -7.79 2.72 -35.26
CA GLU A 474 -7.48 4.15 -35.16
C GLU A 474 -8.27 5.02 -36.13
N ASN A 475 -8.68 4.45 -37.26
CA ASN A 475 -9.52 5.11 -38.25
C ASN A 475 -11.02 4.89 -38.02
N ASN A 476 -11.41 4.37 -36.85
CA ASN A 476 -12.82 4.10 -36.50
C ASN A 476 -13.54 3.17 -37.51
N LEU A 477 -12.81 2.27 -38.16
CA LEU A 477 -13.31 1.34 -39.19
C LEU A 477 -13.78 0.00 -38.61
N ILE A 478 -13.50 -0.27 -37.33
CA ILE A 478 -13.93 -1.49 -36.64
C ILE A 478 -15.26 -1.25 -35.90
N GLY A 479 -16.24 -2.14 -36.09
CA GLY A 479 -17.54 -2.04 -35.43
C GLY A 479 -18.66 -2.85 -36.10
N GLY A 480 -19.91 -2.50 -35.81
CA GLY A 480 -21.08 -3.13 -36.40
C GLY A 480 -21.30 -2.70 -37.87
N PRO A 481 -21.70 -3.63 -38.77
CA PRO A 481 -22.05 -3.32 -40.15
C PRO A 481 -23.27 -2.38 -40.22
N PRO A 482 -23.50 -1.64 -41.34
CA PRO A 482 -22.93 -1.87 -42.68
C PRO A 482 -21.69 -1.05 -43.04
N GLN A 483 -21.30 -0.06 -42.24
CA GLN A 483 -20.23 0.88 -42.58
C GLN A 483 -18.88 0.58 -41.89
N ARG A 484 -18.84 -0.43 -41.02
CA ARG A 484 -17.62 -0.85 -40.31
C ARG A 484 -17.43 -2.36 -40.47
N VAL A 485 -16.19 -2.80 -40.32
CA VAL A 485 -15.79 -4.20 -40.45
C VAL A 485 -15.60 -4.82 -39.07
N ARG A 486 -15.96 -6.09 -38.90
CA ARG A 486 -15.62 -6.80 -37.66
C ARG A 486 -14.12 -7.10 -37.64
N ALA A 487 -13.48 -6.92 -36.49
CA ALA A 487 -12.06 -7.24 -36.33
C ALA A 487 -11.73 -8.69 -36.75
N GLN A 488 -12.65 -9.62 -36.47
CA GLN A 488 -12.52 -11.02 -36.88
C GLN A 488 -12.45 -11.19 -38.41
N THR A 489 -13.24 -10.44 -39.18
CA THR A 489 -13.24 -10.50 -40.64
C THR A 489 -11.90 -10.05 -41.23
N ILE A 490 -11.24 -9.05 -40.62
CA ILE A 490 -9.89 -8.62 -41.02
C ILE A 490 -8.88 -9.76 -40.81
N ALA A 491 -8.94 -10.43 -39.66
CA ALA A 491 -8.06 -11.55 -39.35
C ALA A 491 -8.28 -12.75 -40.29
N GLU A 492 -9.54 -13.05 -40.62
CA GLU A 492 -9.92 -14.12 -41.56
C GLU A 492 -9.39 -13.86 -42.98
N VAL A 493 -9.51 -12.64 -43.49
CA VAL A 493 -9.03 -12.27 -44.84
C VAL A 493 -7.49 -12.27 -44.90
N ILE A 494 -6.81 -11.79 -43.86
CA ILE A 494 -5.35 -11.84 -43.81
C ILE A 494 -4.85 -13.27 -43.62
N GLY A 495 -5.59 -14.12 -42.91
CA GLY A 495 -5.18 -15.48 -42.56
C GLY A 495 -4.30 -15.57 -41.31
N ALA A 496 -4.35 -14.57 -40.43
CA ALA A 496 -3.61 -14.56 -39.17
C ALA A 496 -4.32 -13.72 -38.09
N PRO A 497 -4.30 -14.15 -36.81
CA PRO A 497 -4.86 -13.37 -35.72
C PRO A 497 -4.06 -12.09 -35.46
N SER A 498 -4.76 -11.04 -35.04
CA SER A 498 -4.12 -9.82 -34.55
C SER A 498 -3.56 -10.04 -33.15
N ASN A 499 -2.38 -9.52 -32.87
CA ASN A 499 -1.79 -9.51 -31.53
C ASN A 499 -1.68 -8.04 -31.05
N SER A 500 -2.36 -7.72 -29.95
CA SER A 500 -2.42 -6.37 -29.37
C SER A 500 -1.04 -5.87 -28.94
N ASP A 501 -0.21 -6.72 -28.36
CA ASP A 501 1.13 -6.36 -27.89
C ASP A 501 2.05 -6.03 -29.07
N ARG A 502 1.91 -6.79 -30.17
CA ARG A 502 2.63 -6.49 -31.41
C ARG A 502 2.14 -5.18 -32.03
N ALA A 503 0.83 -4.93 -32.05
CA ALA A 503 0.27 -3.67 -32.53
C ALA A 503 0.79 -2.47 -31.70
N GLN A 504 0.83 -2.60 -30.37
CA GLN A 504 1.37 -1.56 -29.50
C GLN A 504 2.87 -1.34 -29.71
N SER A 505 3.65 -2.43 -29.86
CA SER A 505 5.08 -2.32 -30.18
C SER A 505 5.33 -1.61 -31.51
N LEU A 506 4.49 -1.84 -32.53
CA LEU A 506 4.59 -1.16 -33.82
C LEU A 506 4.17 0.32 -33.72
N ARG A 507 3.15 0.64 -32.92
CA ARG A 507 2.78 2.02 -32.61
C ARG A 507 3.92 2.78 -31.95
N SER A 508 4.49 2.25 -30.86
CA SER A 508 5.60 2.93 -30.16
C SER A 508 6.81 3.12 -31.07
N ALA A 509 7.09 2.16 -31.96
CA ALA A 509 8.12 2.27 -32.99
C ALA A 509 7.83 3.41 -33.99
N PHE A 510 6.57 3.56 -34.38
CA PHE A 510 6.14 4.64 -35.26
C PHE A 510 6.16 6.00 -34.55
N THR A 511 5.65 6.14 -33.33
CA THR A 511 5.54 7.44 -32.65
C THR A 511 6.84 7.88 -31.96
N GLY A 512 7.75 6.94 -31.69
CA GLY A 512 8.94 7.19 -30.86
C GLY A 512 8.64 7.23 -29.37
N ALA A 513 7.40 6.91 -28.95
CA ALA A 513 6.99 6.88 -27.56
C ALA A 513 7.77 5.81 -26.78
N ARG A 514 8.42 6.24 -25.70
CA ARG A 514 9.19 5.42 -24.76
C ARG A 514 8.39 5.10 -23.50
N ASN A 515 7.52 6.01 -23.06
CA ASN A 515 6.63 5.82 -21.92
C ASN A 515 5.16 5.79 -22.37
N LYS A 516 4.49 4.65 -22.15
CA LYS A 516 3.09 4.44 -22.53
C LYS A 516 2.09 5.40 -21.87
N TYR A 517 2.46 6.01 -20.75
CA TYR A 517 1.59 6.86 -19.95
C TYR A 517 1.83 8.36 -20.16
N LEU A 518 3.03 8.75 -20.59
CA LEU A 518 3.44 10.16 -20.67
C LEU A 518 3.61 10.65 -22.10
N ASP A 519 4.01 9.77 -23.01
CA ASP A 519 4.29 10.18 -24.38
C ASP A 519 3.02 10.18 -25.23
N SER A 520 2.92 11.14 -26.15
CA SER A 520 1.86 11.11 -27.15
C SER A 520 1.97 9.87 -28.02
N HIS A 521 0.84 9.18 -28.17
CA HIS A 521 0.69 8.01 -29.01
C HIS A 521 -0.04 8.34 -30.32
N ALA A 522 -0.23 9.62 -30.63
CA ALA A 522 -0.90 10.08 -31.84
C ALA A 522 -0.16 9.58 -33.09
N LEU A 523 -0.89 8.94 -34.00
CA LEU A 523 -0.35 8.57 -35.31
C LEU A 523 -0.33 9.75 -36.29
N GLY A 524 -1.05 10.82 -35.96
CA GLY A 524 -1.14 12.05 -36.75
C GLY A 524 -2.07 11.96 -37.96
N ALA A 525 -2.50 13.13 -38.45
CA ALA A 525 -3.40 13.25 -39.60
C ALA A 525 -2.97 12.46 -40.87
N PRO A 526 -1.67 12.33 -41.22
CA PRO A 526 -1.25 11.58 -42.41
C PRO A 526 -1.56 10.07 -42.39
N ILE A 527 -1.83 9.52 -41.20
CA ILE A 527 -2.18 8.11 -40.97
C ILE A 527 -3.70 7.94 -40.75
N LEU A 528 -4.48 9.02 -40.93
CA LEU A 528 -5.94 9.00 -40.84
C LEU A 528 -6.59 9.12 -42.23
N VAL A 529 -7.58 8.27 -42.52
CA VAL A 529 -8.40 8.33 -43.74
C VAL A 529 -9.34 9.54 -43.71
N SER A 530 -9.62 10.12 -44.87
CA SER A 530 -10.45 11.32 -45.05
C SER A 530 -11.79 11.24 -44.32
N ARG A 531 -12.44 10.09 -44.36
CA ARG A 531 -13.71 9.86 -43.67
C ARG A 531 -13.58 10.13 -42.16
N TYR A 532 -12.57 9.57 -41.50
CA TYR A 532 -12.40 9.77 -40.07
C TYR A 532 -11.93 11.20 -39.77
N ARG A 533 -11.09 11.78 -40.64
CA ARG A 533 -10.74 13.21 -40.54
C ARG A 533 -11.98 14.11 -40.61
N ARG A 534 -12.97 13.79 -41.45
CA ARG A 534 -14.27 14.49 -41.49
C ARG A 534 -15.03 14.37 -40.17
N GLU A 535 -15.11 13.18 -39.58
CA GLU A 535 -15.71 12.98 -38.25
C GLU A 535 -15.00 13.82 -37.16
N LEU A 536 -13.67 13.92 -37.22
CA LEU A 536 -12.89 14.77 -36.32
C LEU A 536 -13.05 16.27 -36.60
N MET A 537 -13.27 16.68 -37.85
CA MET A 537 -13.57 18.06 -38.22
C MET A 537 -14.93 18.51 -37.67
N GLU A 538 -15.96 17.65 -37.71
CA GLU A 538 -17.26 17.92 -37.08
C GLU A 538 -17.10 18.12 -35.57
N GLN A 539 -16.28 17.29 -34.90
CA GLN A 539 -15.96 17.46 -33.49
C GLN A 539 -15.19 18.76 -33.22
N ARG A 540 -14.23 19.11 -34.08
CA ARG A 540 -13.49 20.38 -33.99
C ARG A 540 -14.45 21.56 -34.09
N GLU A 541 -15.35 21.58 -35.07
CA GLU A 541 -16.33 22.68 -35.24
C GLU A 541 -17.26 22.86 -34.03
N GLN A 542 -17.49 21.78 -33.28
CA GLN A 542 -18.35 21.80 -32.10
C GLN A 542 -17.62 22.21 -30.82
N TYR A 543 -16.33 21.89 -30.67
CA TYR A 543 -15.62 21.91 -29.38
C TYR A 543 -14.30 22.70 -29.36
N TRP A 544 -13.79 23.14 -30.52
CA TRP A 544 -12.54 23.90 -30.70
C TRP A 544 -12.85 25.34 -31.07
#